data_AF-R0N4S8-F1
#
_entry.id   AF-R0N4S8-F1
#
_cell.length_a   1.000
_cell.length_b   1.000
_cell.length_c   1.000
_cell.angle_alpha   90.00
_cell.angle_beta   90.00
_cell.angle_gamma   90.00
#
_symmetry.space_group_name_H-M   'P 1'
#
loop_
_entity.id
_entity.type
_entity.pdbx_description
1 polymer ?
#
loop_
_entity_poly.entity_id
_entity_poly.type
_entity_poly.pdbx_seq_one_letter_code
_entity_poly.pdbx_strand_id
1 'polypeptide(L)'
;QAIDDALKAKNDAIDANNDLTAEEKAKAKEDAKAKADAAKQAIDTATTNAAVEQAKNDGATSISSVTPTPVAKPAAKQAIDDALKAKNDAIDANNDLTAEEKAKAKEDAKAKADAAKQAIDTATTNAAVEQAKNDGATSVDSVTPTPVAKPAAKKSIDDALKAKNDAIDANNDLTDEEKTAAKADAKAKADAAKQAIDNATTNAAVEQAKNDGATSVDSVTPTPVAKPAAKKSIDDALKAKNDAIDANNDLTDEEKTAAKADAKAKSDAAKQAIDKATTNDAVTQAKNDGATSVDSVTPTPVAKPAAKKAIDDALKAKNDAIDANNDLTAE
;
A
#
# COMPACT_ATOMS: atom_id res chain seq x y z
N GLN A 1 40.79 -3.17 71.54
CA GLN A 1 41.12 -4.36 70.74
C GLN A 1 39.88 -5.08 70.23
N ALA A 2 39.15 -5.86 71.02
CA ALA A 2 38.03 -6.66 70.50
C ALA A 2 36.94 -5.84 69.77
N ILE A 3 36.57 -4.67 70.30
CA ILE A 3 35.63 -3.75 69.64
C ILE A 3 36.20 -3.15 68.36
N ASP A 4 37.49 -2.84 68.34
CA ASP A 4 38.17 -2.29 67.16
C ASP A 4 38.29 -3.34 66.04
N ASP A 5 38.57 -4.60 66.40
CA ASP A 5 38.62 -5.72 65.47
C ASP A 5 37.24 -6.00 64.87
N ALA A 6 36.18 -5.96 65.69
CA ALA A 6 34.81 -6.10 65.23
C ALA A 6 34.40 -4.95 64.27
N LEU A 7 34.75 -3.70 64.60
CA LEU A 7 34.50 -2.56 63.72
C LEU A 7 35.27 -2.68 62.41
N LYS A 8 36.55 -3.08 62.45
CA LYS A 8 37.37 -3.28 61.25
C LYS A 8 36.75 -4.35 60.36
N ALA A 9 36.45 -5.52 60.90
CA ALA A 9 35.82 -6.61 60.14
C ALA A 9 34.49 -6.16 59.52
N LYS A 10 33.73 -5.33 60.23
CA LYS A 10 32.47 -4.81 59.72
C LYS A 10 32.64 -3.80 58.58
N ASN A 11 33.60 -2.89 58.71
CA ASN A 11 33.94 -1.95 57.65
C ASN A 11 34.44 -2.66 56.40
N ASP A 12 35.29 -3.69 56.56
CA ASP A 12 35.78 -4.51 55.45
C ASP A 12 34.61 -5.21 54.71
N ALA A 13 33.62 -5.73 55.45
CA ALA A 13 32.42 -6.32 54.87
C ALA A 13 31.52 -5.30 54.13
N ILE A 14 31.40 -4.06 54.65
CA ILE A 14 30.69 -2.96 53.98
C ILE A 14 31.41 -2.57 52.68
N ASP A 15 32.75 -2.51 52.72
CA ASP A 15 33.55 -2.14 51.54
C ASP A 15 33.48 -3.19 50.44
N ALA A 16 33.41 -4.48 50.79
CA ALA A 16 33.27 -5.57 49.85
C ALA A 16 31.89 -5.63 49.16
N ASN A 17 30.88 -4.93 49.69
CA ASN A 17 29.55 -4.90 49.06
C ASN A 17 29.54 -3.93 47.86
N ASN A 18 29.54 -4.48 46.64
CA ASN A 18 29.57 -3.71 45.41
C ASN A 18 28.22 -3.12 45.00
N ASP A 19 27.13 -3.53 45.63
CA ASP A 19 25.81 -2.97 45.37
C ASP A 19 25.64 -1.60 46.04
N LEU A 20 26.42 -1.33 47.09
CA LEU A 20 26.42 -0.04 47.79
C LEU A 20 27.24 1.01 47.05
N THR A 21 26.71 2.24 47.01
CA THR A 21 27.49 3.41 46.63
C THR A 21 28.40 3.89 47.76
N ALA A 22 29.36 4.77 47.44
CA ALA A 22 30.26 5.36 48.42
C ALA A 22 29.50 6.07 49.54
N GLU A 23 28.40 6.76 49.22
CA GLU A 23 27.55 7.44 50.19
C GLU A 23 26.82 6.45 51.12
N GLU A 24 26.30 5.35 50.58
CA GLU A 24 25.64 4.30 51.37
C GLU A 24 26.65 3.56 52.27
N LYS A 25 27.87 3.29 51.76
CA LYS A 25 28.98 2.75 52.55
C LYS A 25 29.38 3.69 53.70
N ALA A 26 29.53 4.98 53.42
CA ALA A 26 29.90 5.97 54.43
C ALA A 26 28.88 6.01 55.58
N LYS A 27 27.58 6.06 55.26
CA LYS A 27 26.49 6.03 56.25
C LYS A 27 26.50 4.74 57.08
N ALA A 28 26.74 3.59 56.46
CA ALA A 28 26.82 2.31 57.17
C ALA A 28 28.02 2.25 58.12
N LYS A 29 29.18 2.78 57.70
CA LYS A 29 30.39 2.86 58.53
C LYS A 29 30.21 3.83 59.69
N GLU A 30 29.49 4.94 59.49
CA GLU A 30 29.15 5.88 60.56
C GLU A 30 28.28 5.21 61.63
N ASP A 31 27.25 4.44 61.23
CA ASP A 31 26.42 3.65 62.16
C ASP A 31 27.24 2.58 62.90
N ALA A 32 28.11 1.84 62.20
CA ALA A 32 29.01 0.87 62.83
C ALA A 32 29.97 1.53 63.83
N LYS A 33 30.50 2.71 63.48
CA LYS A 33 31.36 3.50 64.37
C LYS A 33 30.59 3.98 65.60
N ALA A 34 29.37 4.50 65.45
CA ALA A 34 28.55 4.94 66.58
C ALA A 34 28.28 3.79 67.57
N LYS A 35 27.98 2.59 67.06
CA LYS A 35 27.82 1.38 67.89
C LYS A 35 29.11 0.97 68.59
N ALA A 36 30.26 1.08 67.91
CA ALA A 36 31.57 0.80 68.51
C ALA A 36 31.94 1.81 69.61
N ASP A 37 31.67 3.09 69.39
CA ASP A 37 31.92 4.14 70.38
C ASP A 37 31.01 3.97 71.61
N ALA A 38 29.74 3.58 71.43
CA ALA A 38 28.83 3.25 72.53
C ALA A 38 29.31 2.02 73.33
N ALA A 39 29.81 0.98 72.65
CA ALA A 39 30.39 -0.19 73.31
C ALA A 39 31.63 0.15 74.14
N LYS A 40 32.51 1.02 73.63
CA LYS A 40 33.68 1.50 74.37
C LYS A 40 33.28 2.25 75.64
N GLN A 41 32.29 3.14 75.56
CA GLN A 41 31.76 3.83 76.74
C GLN A 41 31.16 2.85 77.77
N ALA A 42 30.44 1.83 77.32
CA ALA A 42 29.90 0.80 78.21
C ALA A 42 31.02 -0.01 78.91
N ILE A 43 32.13 -0.27 78.22
CA ILE A 43 33.32 -0.91 78.81
C ILE A 43 33.99 0.02 79.84
N ASP A 44 34.18 1.30 79.49
CA ASP A 44 34.85 2.28 80.36
C ASP A 44 34.06 2.54 81.66
N THR A 45 32.73 2.38 81.61
CA THR A 45 31.83 2.56 82.77
C THR A 45 31.64 1.29 83.61
N ALA A 46 32.06 0.12 83.11
CA ALA A 46 31.87 -1.16 83.79
C ALA A 46 32.78 -1.28 85.04
N THR A 47 32.18 -1.65 86.17
CA THR A 47 32.89 -1.74 87.47
C THR A 47 33.30 -3.16 87.85
N THR A 48 32.95 -4.16 87.03
CA THR A 48 33.29 -5.57 87.26
C THR A 48 33.76 -6.23 85.96
N ASN A 49 34.61 -7.25 86.08
CA ASN A 49 35.08 -8.02 84.92
C ASN A 49 33.92 -8.66 84.13
N ALA A 50 32.86 -9.10 84.83
CA ALA A 50 31.67 -9.66 84.18
C ALA A 50 30.94 -8.61 83.34
N ALA A 51 30.79 -7.39 83.85
CA ALA A 51 30.18 -6.28 83.11
C ALA A 51 31.04 -5.86 81.90
N VAL A 52 32.38 -5.88 82.02
CA VAL A 52 33.30 -5.62 80.90
C VAL A 52 33.11 -6.66 79.79
N GLU A 53 33.09 -7.96 80.12
CA GLU A 53 32.89 -9.01 79.12
C GLU A 53 31.48 -8.95 78.49
N GLN A 54 30.45 -8.64 79.27
CA GLN A 54 29.10 -8.45 78.76
C GLN A 54 29.04 -7.26 77.77
N ALA A 55 29.55 -6.09 78.15
CA ALA A 55 29.59 -4.90 77.29
C ALA A 55 30.39 -5.14 76.00
N LYS A 56 31.49 -5.91 76.08
CA LYS A 56 32.29 -6.32 74.93
C LYS A 56 31.49 -7.22 73.98
N ASN A 57 30.78 -8.23 74.49
CA ASN A 57 29.97 -9.15 73.70
C ASN A 57 28.77 -8.45 73.06
N ASP A 58 28.06 -7.62 73.82
CA ASP A 58 26.91 -6.84 73.33
C ASP A 58 27.34 -5.81 72.28
N GLY A 59 28.50 -5.16 72.49
CA GLY A 59 29.11 -4.23 71.54
C GLY A 59 29.50 -4.90 70.22
N ALA A 60 30.20 -6.04 70.29
CA ALA A 60 30.54 -6.82 69.10
C ALA A 60 29.30 -7.26 68.32
N THR A 61 28.27 -7.74 69.03
CA THR A 61 26.98 -8.13 68.44
C THR A 61 26.30 -6.95 67.75
N SER A 62 26.22 -5.80 68.42
CA SER A 62 25.63 -4.57 67.88
C SER A 62 26.36 -4.09 66.61
N ILE A 63 27.69 -4.09 66.61
CA ILE A 63 28.47 -3.73 65.40
C ILE A 63 28.18 -4.71 64.26
N SER A 64 28.19 -6.02 64.56
CA SER A 64 27.94 -7.05 63.55
C SER A 64 26.55 -6.94 62.91
N SER A 65 25.57 -6.39 63.63
CA SER A 65 24.18 -6.25 63.19
C SER A 65 23.95 -5.11 62.19
N VAL A 66 24.96 -4.29 61.87
CA VAL A 66 24.82 -3.21 60.87
C VAL A 66 24.66 -3.80 59.47
N THR A 67 23.47 -3.81 58.91
CA THR A 67 23.21 -4.38 57.58
C THR A 67 22.72 -3.29 56.64
N PRO A 68 23.61 -2.63 55.87
CA PRO A 68 23.17 -1.64 54.90
C PRO A 68 22.38 -2.29 53.75
N THR A 69 21.34 -1.61 53.31
CA THR A 69 20.52 -2.01 52.16
C THR A 69 20.85 -1.10 50.98
N PRO A 70 21.29 -1.65 49.83
CA PRO A 70 21.47 -0.87 48.61
C PRO A 70 20.14 -0.27 48.13
N VAL A 71 20.13 1.02 47.79
CA VAL A 71 18.94 1.72 47.29
C VAL A 71 19.20 2.32 45.91
N ALA A 72 20.36 2.96 45.72
CA ALA A 72 20.63 3.71 44.49
C ALA A 72 20.67 2.83 43.23
N LYS A 73 21.50 1.77 43.22
CA LYS A 73 21.64 0.89 42.05
C LYS A 73 20.36 0.10 41.73
N PRO A 74 19.67 -0.54 42.71
CA PRO A 74 18.41 -1.23 42.43
C PRO A 74 17.33 -0.31 41.84
N ALA A 75 17.16 0.90 42.39
CA ALA A 75 16.20 1.88 41.88
C ALA A 75 16.53 2.33 40.45
N ALA A 76 17.81 2.56 40.15
CA ALA A 76 18.24 2.92 38.80
C ALA A 76 18.00 1.79 37.78
N LYS A 77 18.28 0.53 38.14
CA LYS A 77 18.01 -0.63 37.27
C LYS A 77 16.51 -0.81 37.01
N GLN A 78 15.67 -0.61 38.03
CA GLN A 78 14.22 -0.64 37.86
C GLN A 78 13.75 0.44 36.87
N ALA A 79 14.29 1.65 36.95
CA ALA A 79 13.95 2.71 35.99
C ALA A 79 14.35 2.35 34.54
N ILE A 80 15.46 1.63 34.34
CA ILE A 80 15.85 1.11 33.02
C ILE A 80 14.87 0.02 32.54
N ASP A 81 14.42 -0.86 33.42
CA ASP A 81 13.41 -1.88 33.09
C ASP A 81 12.06 -1.25 32.71
N ASP A 82 11.63 -0.22 33.43
CA ASP A 82 10.41 0.52 33.12
C ASP A 82 10.52 1.25 31.78
N ALA A 83 11.67 1.88 31.49
CA ALA A 83 11.94 2.51 30.19
C ALA A 83 11.94 1.50 29.03
N LEU A 84 12.59 0.34 29.21
CA LEU A 84 12.58 -0.74 28.22
C LEU A 84 11.17 -1.27 27.97
N LYS A 85 10.38 -1.46 29.04
CA LYS A 85 8.99 -1.88 28.91
C LYS A 85 8.17 -0.87 28.11
N ALA A 86 8.22 0.40 28.48
CA ALA A 86 7.52 1.46 27.76
C ALA A 86 7.94 1.51 26.28
N LYS A 87 9.23 1.30 26.00
CA LYS A 87 9.73 1.29 24.63
C LYS A 87 9.22 0.10 23.82
N ASN A 88 9.22 -1.09 24.42
CA ASN A 88 8.66 -2.28 23.79
C ASN A 88 7.16 -2.14 23.52
N ASP A 89 6.40 -1.56 24.44
CA ASP A 89 4.97 -1.29 24.28
C ASP A 89 4.73 -0.32 23.09
N ALA A 90 5.56 0.72 22.93
CA ALA A 90 5.50 1.64 21.80
C ALA A 90 5.84 0.95 20.45
N ILE A 91 6.83 0.06 20.43
CA ILE A 91 7.18 -0.75 19.25
C ILE A 91 6.02 -1.68 18.88
N ASP A 92 5.37 -2.30 19.87
CA ASP A 92 4.24 -3.20 19.66
C ASP A 92 3.01 -2.49 19.11
N ALA A 93 2.76 -1.26 19.57
CA ALA A 93 1.65 -0.43 19.11
C ALA A 93 1.83 0.07 17.65
N ASN A 94 3.05 0.03 17.11
CA ASN A 94 3.30 0.45 15.73
C ASN A 94 2.82 -0.63 14.75
N ASN A 95 1.66 -0.40 14.12
CA ASN A 95 1.04 -1.33 13.18
C ASN A 95 1.66 -1.30 11.77
N ASP A 96 2.53 -0.33 11.48
CA ASP A 96 3.23 -0.29 10.19
C ASP A 96 4.38 -1.32 10.14
N LEU A 97 4.91 -1.70 11.32
CA LEU A 97 5.97 -2.70 11.44
C LEU A 97 5.43 -4.12 11.34
N THR A 98 6.21 -4.99 10.69
CA THR A 98 6.02 -6.44 10.78
C THR A 98 6.60 -7.01 12.07
N ALA A 99 6.23 -8.25 12.41
CA ALA A 99 6.75 -8.95 13.57
C ALA A 99 8.28 -9.04 13.57
N GLU A 100 8.89 -9.25 12.40
CA GLU A 100 10.35 -9.31 12.23
C GLU A 100 11.01 -7.95 12.49
N GLU A 101 10.43 -6.86 11.98
CA GLU A 101 10.93 -5.51 12.22
C GLU A 101 10.78 -5.11 13.70
N LYS A 102 9.67 -5.48 14.35
CA LYS A 102 9.45 -5.31 15.80
C LYS A 102 10.48 -6.08 16.61
N ALA A 103 10.72 -7.36 16.29
CA ALA A 103 11.67 -8.19 17.02
C ALA A 103 13.07 -7.59 17.00
N LYS A 104 13.54 -7.13 15.84
CA LYS A 104 14.83 -6.47 15.68
C LYS A 104 14.92 -5.17 16.49
N ALA A 105 13.86 -4.38 16.52
CA ALA A 105 13.80 -3.14 17.31
C ALA A 105 13.86 -3.41 18.82
N LYS A 106 13.14 -4.44 19.30
CA LYS A 106 13.15 -4.85 20.70
C LYS A 106 14.50 -5.41 21.13
N GLU A 107 15.18 -6.14 20.26
CA GLU A 107 16.54 -6.64 20.50
C GLU A 107 17.52 -5.47 20.68
N ASP A 108 17.45 -4.45 19.83
CA ASP A 108 18.26 -3.24 19.95
C ASP A 108 17.96 -2.45 21.25
N ALA A 109 16.68 -2.27 21.58
CA ALA A 109 16.28 -1.64 22.85
C ALA A 109 16.78 -2.41 24.07
N LYS A 110 16.68 -3.75 24.04
CA LYS A 110 17.20 -4.62 25.09
C LYS A 110 18.72 -4.50 25.23
N ALA A 111 19.47 -4.51 24.13
CA ALA A 111 20.92 -4.37 24.16
C ALA A 111 21.35 -3.04 24.82
N LYS A 112 20.64 -1.95 24.52
CA LYS A 112 20.87 -0.64 25.16
C LYS A 112 20.53 -0.64 26.65
N ALA A 113 19.43 -1.28 27.05
CA ALA A 113 19.06 -1.43 28.46
C ALA A 113 20.09 -2.26 29.23
N ASP A 114 20.57 -3.37 28.66
CA ASP A 114 21.59 -4.23 29.28
C ASP A 114 22.92 -3.47 29.44
N ALA A 115 23.31 -2.65 28.46
CA ALA A 115 24.49 -1.78 28.57
C ALA A 115 24.35 -0.72 29.69
N ALA A 116 23.16 -0.13 29.83
CA ALA A 116 22.87 0.83 30.91
C ALA A 116 22.96 0.18 32.30
N LYS A 117 22.45 -1.06 32.46
CA LYS A 117 22.56 -1.79 33.72
C LYS A 117 24.01 -2.10 34.10
N GLN A 118 24.84 -2.45 33.11
CA GLN A 118 26.29 -2.62 33.34
C GLN A 118 26.95 -1.30 33.77
N ALA A 119 26.59 -0.16 33.18
CA ALA A 119 27.09 1.14 33.61
C ALA A 119 26.68 1.44 35.07
N ILE A 120 25.44 1.14 35.46
CA ILE A 120 24.96 1.28 36.85
C ILE A 120 25.75 0.36 37.81
N ASP A 121 26.06 -0.87 37.40
CA ASP A 121 26.84 -1.81 38.19
C ASP A 121 28.26 -1.29 38.47
N THR A 122 28.89 -0.66 37.48
CA THR A 122 30.24 -0.10 37.62
C THR A 122 30.29 1.24 38.37
N ALA A 123 29.17 1.96 38.47
CA ALA A 123 29.11 3.24 39.15
C ALA A 123 29.38 3.11 40.66
N THR A 124 30.17 4.02 41.22
CA THR A 124 30.61 3.97 42.63
C THR A 124 29.93 5.02 43.52
N THR A 125 29.32 6.06 42.94
CA THR A 125 28.66 7.14 43.66
C THR A 125 27.20 7.28 43.25
N ASN A 126 26.38 7.89 44.09
CA ASN A 126 24.98 8.18 43.76
C ASN A 126 24.86 9.02 42.48
N ALA A 127 25.74 10.01 42.29
CA ALA A 127 25.74 10.86 41.10
C ALA A 127 26.07 10.08 39.82
N ALA A 128 27.03 9.15 39.87
CA ALA A 128 27.38 8.32 38.72
C ALA A 128 26.26 7.31 38.38
N VAL A 129 25.58 6.75 39.40
CA VAL A 129 24.41 5.90 39.21
C VAL A 129 23.28 6.66 38.54
N GLU A 130 23.00 7.89 39.00
CA GLU A 130 21.97 8.76 38.43
C GLU A 130 22.27 9.14 36.97
N GLN A 131 23.53 9.46 36.67
CA GLN A 131 23.97 9.75 35.30
C GLN A 131 23.80 8.52 34.39
N ALA A 132 24.27 7.34 34.81
CA ALA A 132 24.14 6.10 34.06
C ALA A 132 22.67 5.71 33.81
N LYS A 133 21.79 5.95 34.80
CA LYS A 133 20.34 5.78 34.66
C LYS A 133 19.77 6.70 33.57
N ASN A 134 20.10 7.99 33.61
CA ASN A 134 19.54 8.98 32.69
C ASN A 134 20.05 8.79 31.24
N ASP A 135 21.34 8.51 31.08
CA ASP A 135 21.94 8.19 29.78
C ASP A 135 21.37 6.89 29.21
N GLY A 136 21.21 5.87 30.07
CA GLY A 136 20.62 4.58 29.72
C GLY A 136 19.17 4.70 29.25
N ALA A 137 18.34 5.43 30.00
CA ALA A 137 16.95 5.68 29.63
C ALA A 137 16.83 6.43 28.29
N THR A 138 17.66 7.46 28.08
CA THR A 138 17.72 8.20 26.81
C THR A 138 18.14 7.30 25.65
N SER A 139 19.14 6.44 25.87
CA SER A 139 19.60 5.49 24.87
C SER A 139 18.50 4.52 24.47
N VAL A 140 17.82 3.88 25.43
CA VAL A 140 16.67 3.00 25.16
C VAL A 140 15.57 3.72 24.39
N ASP A 141 15.23 4.96 24.78
CA ASP A 141 14.19 5.74 24.10
C ASP A 141 14.57 6.14 22.66
N SER A 142 15.86 6.23 22.34
CA SER A 142 16.32 6.58 20.98
C SER A 142 15.98 5.55 19.90
N VAL A 143 15.58 4.32 20.27
CA VAL A 143 15.27 3.25 19.31
C VAL A 143 14.04 3.61 18.49
N THR A 144 14.22 3.94 17.22
CA THR A 144 13.14 4.36 16.33
C THR A 144 13.12 3.46 15.09
N PRO A 145 12.37 2.34 15.11
CA PRO A 145 12.28 1.46 13.95
C PRO A 145 11.53 2.12 12.79
N THR A 146 12.07 1.98 11.58
CA THR A 146 11.44 2.44 10.33
C THR A 146 10.79 1.25 9.62
N PRO A 147 9.48 1.31 9.32
CA PRO A 147 8.81 0.29 8.51
C PRO A 147 9.36 0.23 7.09
N VAL A 148 9.62 -0.97 6.58
CA VAL A 148 10.15 -1.17 5.22
C VAL A 148 9.24 -2.08 4.40
N ALA A 149 8.77 -3.19 4.96
CA ALA A 149 8.03 -4.21 4.22
C ALA A 149 6.70 -3.69 3.65
N LYS A 150 5.82 -3.12 4.49
CA LYS A 150 4.51 -2.63 4.05
C LYS A 150 4.60 -1.45 3.06
N PRO A 151 5.42 -0.40 3.29
CA PRO A 151 5.55 0.69 2.32
C PRO A 151 6.05 0.23 0.95
N ALA A 152 7.04 -0.68 0.91
CA ALA A 152 7.55 -1.22 -0.35
C ALA A 152 6.46 -2.01 -1.11
N ALA A 153 5.69 -2.86 -0.42
CA ALA A 153 4.60 -3.60 -1.01
C ALA A 153 3.49 -2.69 -1.57
N LYS A 154 3.09 -1.65 -0.82
CA LYS A 154 2.09 -0.67 -1.30
C LYS A 154 2.56 0.05 -2.56
N LYS A 155 3.85 0.41 -2.64
CA LYS A 155 4.44 1.01 -3.85
C LYS A 155 4.32 0.06 -5.05
N SER A 156 4.57 -1.24 -4.88
CA SER A 156 4.41 -2.21 -5.96
C SER A 156 2.95 -2.31 -6.45
N ILE A 157 1.96 -2.19 -5.56
CA ILE A 157 0.54 -2.12 -5.96
C ILE A 157 0.24 -0.84 -6.75
N ASP A 158 0.80 0.30 -6.35
CA ASP A 158 0.67 1.55 -7.10
C ASP A 158 1.28 1.48 -8.50
N ASP A 159 2.47 0.89 -8.60
CA ASP A 159 3.14 0.69 -9.89
C ASP A 159 2.31 -0.25 -10.81
N ALA A 160 1.74 -1.33 -10.25
CA ALA A 160 0.86 -2.24 -10.99
C ALA A 160 -0.44 -1.56 -11.45
N LEU A 161 -1.08 -0.76 -10.58
CA LEU A 161 -2.27 0.01 -10.93
C LEU A 161 -1.97 1.03 -12.03
N LYS A 162 -0.83 1.72 -11.95
CA LYS A 162 -0.41 2.67 -12.99
C LYS A 162 -0.24 1.95 -14.33
N ALA A 163 0.51 0.86 -14.37
CA ALA A 163 0.72 0.07 -15.58
C ALA A 163 -0.62 -0.41 -16.18
N LYS A 164 -1.58 -0.80 -15.32
CA LYS A 164 -2.89 -1.23 -15.77
C LYS A 164 -3.72 -0.09 -16.36
N ASN A 165 -3.72 1.07 -15.71
CA ASN A 165 -4.40 2.27 -16.23
C ASN A 165 -3.82 2.71 -17.58
N ASP A 166 -2.48 2.67 -17.73
CA ASP A 166 -1.81 2.98 -18.98
C ASP A 166 -2.23 2.01 -20.11
N ALA A 167 -2.37 0.71 -19.81
CA ALA A 167 -2.86 -0.29 -20.77
C ALA A 167 -4.34 -0.08 -21.16
N ILE A 168 -5.20 0.31 -20.20
CA ILE A 168 -6.61 0.66 -20.46
C ILE A 168 -6.69 1.91 -21.34
N ASP A 169 -5.86 2.92 -21.08
CA ASP A 169 -5.83 4.16 -21.87
C ASP A 169 -5.40 3.94 -23.31
N ALA A 170 -4.41 3.04 -23.52
CA ALA A 170 -3.92 2.68 -24.84
C ALA A 170 -4.93 1.88 -25.68
N ASN A 171 -5.98 1.31 -25.07
CA ASN A 171 -7.00 0.56 -25.79
C ASN A 171 -7.98 1.53 -26.50
N ASN A 172 -7.78 1.72 -27.80
CA ASN A 172 -8.60 2.61 -28.63
C ASN A 172 -9.96 2.04 -29.03
N ASP A 173 -10.22 0.76 -28.79
CA ASP A 173 -11.53 0.17 -29.04
C ASP A 173 -12.54 0.56 -27.94
N LEU A 174 -12.06 0.91 -26.75
CA LEU A 174 -12.87 1.39 -25.64
C LEU A 174 -13.25 2.86 -25.81
N THR A 175 -14.45 3.18 -25.35
CA THR A 175 -14.90 4.55 -25.09
C THR A 175 -14.38 5.07 -23.74
N ASP A 176 -14.44 6.38 -23.54
CA ASP A 176 -14.01 7.04 -22.30
C ASP A 176 -14.83 6.55 -21.09
N GLU A 177 -16.11 6.24 -21.27
CA GLU A 177 -16.96 5.67 -20.23
C GLU A 177 -16.53 4.24 -19.86
N GLU A 178 -16.24 3.38 -20.84
CA GLU A 178 -15.76 2.02 -20.61
C GLU A 178 -14.37 2.01 -19.95
N LYS A 179 -13.48 2.93 -20.37
CA LYS A 179 -12.17 3.14 -19.73
C LYS A 179 -12.33 3.57 -18.27
N THR A 180 -13.21 4.51 -18.00
CA THR A 180 -13.48 5.01 -16.63
C THR A 180 -13.96 3.89 -15.71
N ALA A 181 -14.91 3.08 -16.18
CA ALA A 181 -15.40 1.93 -15.43
C ALA A 181 -14.28 0.91 -15.14
N ALA A 182 -13.45 0.60 -16.14
CA ALA A 182 -12.33 -0.32 -15.99
C ALA A 182 -11.26 0.18 -15.00
N LYS A 183 -10.91 1.47 -15.06
CA LYS A 183 -9.97 2.08 -14.12
C LYS A 183 -10.50 2.10 -12.69
N ALA A 184 -11.80 2.35 -12.52
CA ALA A 184 -12.45 2.29 -11.21
C ALA A 184 -12.38 0.87 -10.61
N ASP A 185 -12.61 -0.16 -11.42
CA ASP A 185 -12.46 -1.55 -10.99
C ASP A 185 -11.01 -1.90 -10.62
N ALA A 186 -10.02 -1.50 -11.44
CA ALA A 186 -8.61 -1.68 -11.12
C ALA A 186 -8.20 -0.96 -9.82
N LYS A 187 -8.70 0.26 -9.61
CA LYS A 187 -8.47 1.03 -8.38
C LYS A 187 -9.06 0.34 -7.15
N ALA A 188 -10.28 -0.18 -7.25
CA ALA A 188 -10.92 -0.91 -6.15
C ALA A 188 -10.12 -2.15 -5.73
N LYS A 189 -9.59 -2.91 -6.71
CA LYS A 189 -8.71 -4.06 -6.46
C LYS A 189 -7.39 -3.65 -5.82
N ALA A 190 -6.77 -2.55 -6.27
CA ALA A 190 -5.56 -2.00 -5.67
C ALA A 190 -5.78 -1.57 -4.21
N ASP A 191 -6.92 -0.93 -3.91
CA ASP A 191 -7.27 -0.52 -2.55
C ASP A 191 -7.50 -1.72 -1.63
N ALA A 192 -8.16 -2.78 -2.12
CA ALA A 192 -8.32 -4.02 -1.38
C ALA A 192 -6.97 -4.70 -1.07
N ALA A 193 -6.04 -4.70 -2.03
CA ALA A 193 -4.68 -5.20 -1.83
C ALA A 193 -3.91 -4.40 -0.76
N LYS A 194 -4.02 -3.07 -0.78
CA LYS A 194 -3.38 -2.21 0.24
C LYS A 194 -3.93 -2.47 1.64
N GLN A 195 -5.24 -2.70 1.77
CA GLN A 195 -5.84 -3.10 3.04
C GLN A 195 -5.34 -4.47 3.53
N ALA A 196 -5.17 -5.44 2.62
CA ALA A 196 -4.57 -6.73 2.97
C ALA A 196 -3.12 -6.58 3.46
N ILE A 197 -2.32 -5.71 2.83
CA ILE A 197 -0.96 -5.36 3.27
C ILE A 197 -0.98 -4.70 4.66
N ASP A 198 -1.93 -3.80 4.92
CA ASP A 198 -2.08 -3.15 6.23
C ASP A 198 -2.39 -4.16 7.34
N ASN A 199 -3.21 -5.16 7.05
CA ASN A 199 -3.60 -6.21 8.00
C ASN A 199 -2.53 -7.30 8.17
N ALA A 200 -1.57 -7.42 7.25
CA ALA A 200 -0.51 -8.40 7.33
C ALA A 200 0.44 -8.11 8.52
N THR A 201 0.80 -9.15 9.28
CA THR A 201 1.61 -9.01 10.49
C THR A 201 3.07 -9.47 10.31
N THR A 202 3.36 -10.23 9.26
CA THR A 202 4.70 -10.77 8.96
C THR A 202 5.17 -10.36 7.58
N ASN A 203 6.48 -10.38 7.36
CA ASN A 203 7.05 -10.11 6.03
C ASN A 203 6.48 -11.05 4.95
N ALA A 204 6.29 -12.33 5.28
CA ALA A 204 5.73 -13.31 4.35
C ALA A 204 4.27 -13.00 3.97
N ALA A 205 3.45 -12.59 4.94
CA ALA A 205 2.06 -12.21 4.68
C ALA A 205 1.97 -10.92 3.86
N VAL A 206 2.87 -9.95 4.10
CA VAL A 206 2.97 -8.74 3.27
C VAL A 206 3.33 -9.07 1.83
N GLU A 207 4.31 -9.96 1.63
CA GLU A 207 4.73 -10.41 0.30
C GLU A 207 3.61 -11.15 -0.44
N GLN A 208 2.87 -12.02 0.25
CA GLN A 208 1.71 -12.71 -0.31
C GLN A 208 0.62 -11.72 -0.75
N ALA A 209 0.23 -10.79 0.14
CA ALA A 209 -0.78 -9.77 -0.15
C ALA A 209 -0.37 -8.86 -1.33
N LYS A 210 0.93 -8.53 -1.42
CA LYS A 210 1.50 -7.80 -2.57
C LYS A 210 1.29 -8.56 -3.88
N ASN A 211 1.65 -9.85 -3.91
CA ASN A 211 1.60 -10.66 -5.12
C ASN A 211 0.15 -10.91 -5.55
N ASP A 212 -0.73 -11.31 -4.60
CA ASP A 212 -2.16 -11.50 -4.87
C ASP A 212 -2.82 -10.21 -5.35
N GLY A 213 -2.47 -9.10 -4.72
CA GLY A 213 -2.96 -7.77 -5.09
C GLY A 213 -2.54 -7.36 -6.51
N ALA A 214 -1.28 -7.55 -6.86
CA ALA A 214 -0.77 -7.26 -8.20
C ALA A 214 -1.47 -8.11 -9.27
N THR A 215 -1.64 -9.41 -9.03
CA THR A 215 -2.39 -10.30 -9.92
C THR A 215 -3.86 -9.89 -10.05
N SER A 216 -4.49 -9.49 -8.93
CA SER A 216 -5.88 -9.01 -8.95
C SER A 216 -6.02 -7.76 -9.82
N VAL A 217 -5.17 -6.74 -9.63
CA VAL A 217 -5.17 -5.54 -10.46
C VAL A 217 -4.93 -5.87 -11.94
N ASP A 218 -3.99 -6.76 -12.24
CA ASP A 218 -3.68 -7.16 -13.61
C ASP A 218 -4.84 -7.89 -14.31
N SER A 219 -5.68 -8.60 -13.55
CA SER A 219 -6.83 -9.35 -14.09
C SER A 219 -7.93 -8.48 -14.74
N VAL A 220 -7.92 -7.16 -14.53
CA VAL A 220 -8.95 -6.26 -15.08
C VAL A 220 -8.87 -6.20 -16.60
N THR A 221 -9.83 -6.81 -17.29
CA THR A 221 -9.81 -6.92 -18.76
C THR A 221 -11.11 -6.35 -19.32
N PRO A 222 -11.18 -5.03 -19.60
CA PRO A 222 -12.39 -4.44 -20.16
C PRO A 222 -12.64 -4.95 -21.58
N THR A 223 -13.91 -5.24 -21.86
CA THR A 223 -14.37 -5.65 -23.20
C THR A 223 -15.05 -4.47 -23.88
N PRO A 224 -14.61 -4.05 -25.08
CA PRO A 224 -15.31 -3.02 -25.85
C PRO A 224 -16.70 -3.46 -26.28
N VAL A 225 -17.71 -2.61 -26.09
CA VAL A 225 -19.11 -2.88 -26.44
C VAL A 225 -19.64 -1.85 -27.43
N ALA A 226 -19.40 -0.56 -27.20
CA ALA A 226 -20.03 0.51 -27.98
C ALA A 226 -19.60 0.51 -29.46
N LYS A 227 -18.28 0.57 -29.74
CA LYS A 227 -17.76 0.62 -31.11
C LYS A 227 -18.08 -0.65 -31.92
N PRO A 228 -17.87 -1.89 -31.40
CA PRO A 228 -18.23 -3.10 -32.12
C PRO A 228 -19.73 -3.17 -32.49
N ALA A 229 -20.62 -2.81 -31.55
CA ALA A 229 -22.06 -2.81 -31.81
C ALA A 229 -22.47 -1.77 -32.87
N ALA A 230 -21.84 -0.58 -32.85
CA ALA A 230 -22.05 0.44 -33.86
C ALA A 230 -21.59 0.00 -35.26
N LYS A 231 -20.39 -0.59 -35.37
CA LYS A 231 -19.87 -1.13 -36.65
C LYS A 231 -20.76 -2.22 -37.21
N LYS A 232 -21.26 -3.13 -36.38
CA LYS A 232 -22.24 -4.14 -36.79
C LYS A 232 -23.51 -3.51 -37.36
N SER A 233 -24.00 -2.43 -36.75
CA SER A 233 -25.18 -1.73 -37.26
C SER A 233 -24.94 -1.10 -38.65
N ILE A 234 -23.73 -0.60 -38.91
CA ILE A 234 -23.34 -0.10 -40.25
C ILE A 234 -23.28 -1.24 -41.27
N ASP A 235 -22.73 -2.40 -40.88
CA ASP A 235 -22.72 -3.59 -41.74
C ASP A 235 -24.13 -4.07 -42.10
N ASP A 236 -25.04 -4.09 -41.12
CA ASP A 236 -26.44 -4.45 -41.32
C ASP A 236 -27.13 -3.45 -42.27
N ALA A 237 -26.88 -2.15 -42.12
CA ALA A 237 -27.41 -1.10 -43.02
C ALA A 237 -26.87 -1.21 -44.45
N LEU A 238 -25.56 -1.45 -44.61
CA LEU A 238 -24.95 -1.67 -45.93
C LEU A 238 -25.54 -2.90 -46.62
N LYS A 239 -25.73 -4.00 -45.88
CA LYS A 239 -26.35 -5.21 -46.42
C LYS A 239 -27.76 -4.91 -46.93
N ALA A 240 -28.60 -4.28 -46.12
CA ALA A 240 -29.96 -3.91 -46.51
C ALA A 240 -29.98 -3.02 -47.76
N LYS A 241 -29.03 -2.09 -47.85
CA LYS A 241 -28.93 -1.20 -49.01
C LYS A 241 -28.54 -1.92 -50.29
N ASN A 242 -27.57 -2.83 -50.21
CA ASN A 242 -27.16 -3.66 -51.34
C ASN A 242 -28.31 -4.56 -51.81
N ASP A 243 -29.07 -5.15 -50.89
CA ASP A 243 -30.24 -5.97 -51.20
C ASP A 243 -31.31 -5.14 -51.96
N ALA A 244 -31.53 -3.88 -51.56
CA ALA A 244 -32.44 -2.96 -52.25
C ALA A 244 -31.95 -2.55 -53.65
N ILE A 245 -30.64 -2.32 -53.82
CA ILE A 245 -30.03 -2.04 -55.13
C ILE A 245 -30.17 -3.25 -56.06
N ASP A 246 -29.97 -4.46 -55.55
CA ASP A 246 -30.10 -5.69 -56.33
C ASP A 246 -31.53 -5.95 -56.79
N ALA A 247 -32.51 -5.66 -55.94
CA ALA A 247 -33.93 -5.79 -56.26
C ALA A 247 -34.41 -4.78 -57.32
N ASN A 248 -33.66 -3.70 -57.58
CA ASN A 248 -34.02 -2.71 -58.59
C ASN A 248 -33.75 -3.24 -60.01
N ASN A 249 -34.81 -3.66 -60.69
CA ASN A 249 -34.77 -4.23 -62.03
C ASN A 249 -34.61 -3.21 -63.16
N ASP A 250 -34.73 -1.92 -62.87
CA ASP A 250 -34.50 -0.88 -63.87
C ASP A 250 -33.01 -0.54 -64.05
N LEU A 251 -32.17 -0.88 -63.08
CA LEU A 251 -30.72 -0.70 -63.18
C LEU A 251 -30.06 -1.79 -64.05
N THR A 252 -28.95 -1.46 -64.70
CA THR A 252 -28.01 -2.45 -65.26
C THR A 252 -27.04 -2.96 -64.19
N ASP A 253 -26.27 -3.99 -64.52
CA ASP A 253 -25.29 -4.56 -63.61
C ASP A 253 -24.14 -3.57 -63.31
N GLU A 254 -23.75 -2.74 -64.28
CA GLU A 254 -22.77 -1.67 -64.11
C GLU A 254 -23.29 -0.59 -63.16
N GLU A 255 -24.55 -0.16 -63.33
CA GLU A 255 -25.19 0.84 -62.46
C GLU A 255 -25.35 0.30 -61.03
N LYS A 256 -25.74 -0.97 -60.87
CA LYS A 256 -25.77 -1.65 -59.56
C LYS A 256 -24.40 -1.71 -58.91
N THR A 257 -23.38 -2.08 -59.68
CA THR A 257 -22.00 -2.18 -59.20
C THR A 257 -21.49 -0.82 -58.70
N ALA A 258 -21.72 0.25 -59.46
CA ALA A 258 -21.36 1.61 -59.06
C ALA A 258 -22.09 2.04 -57.77
N ALA A 259 -23.39 1.76 -57.65
CA ALA A 259 -24.18 2.10 -56.47
C ALA A 259 -23.71 1.35 -55.21
N LYS A 260 -23.42 0.05 -55.33
CA LYS A 260 -22.89 -0.75 -54.21
C LYS A 260 -21.50 -0.27 -53.78
N ALA A 261 -20.66 0.13 -54.73
CA ALA A 261 -19.35 0.70 -54.43
C ALA A 261 -19.47 2.03 -53.64
N ASP A 262 -20.40 2.90 -54.03
CA ASP A 262 -20.68 4.14 -53.30
C ASP A 262 -21.24 3.87 -51.88
N ALA A 263 -22.19 2.94 -51.73
CA ALA A 263 -22.70 2.52 -50.42
C ALA A 263 -21.60 1.95 -49.52
N LYS A 264 -20.70 1.12 -50.09
CA LYS A 264 -19.55 0.57 -49.38
C LYS A 264 -18.59 1.67 -48.91
N ALA A 265 -18.28 2.65 -49.77
CA ALA A 265 -17.42 3.77 -49.42
C ALA A 265 -17.99 4.60 -48.25
N LYS A 266 -19.31 4.85 -48.27
CA LYS A 266 -20.00 5.54 -47.17
C LYS A 266 -19.99 4.73 -45.86
N SER A 267 -20.21 3.41 -45.95
CA SER A 267 -20.08 2.50 -44.81
C SER A 267 -18.66 2.53 -44.22
N ASP A 268 -17.62 2.48 -45.06
CA ASP A 268 -16.23 2.52 -44.61
C ASP A 268 -15.88 3.86 -43.93
N ALA A 269 -16.39 4.97 -44.47
CA ALA A 269 -16.25 6.28 -43.85
C ALA A 269 -16.94 6.35 -42.47
N ALA A 270 -18.13 5.75 -42.33
CA ALA A 270 -18.83 5.66 -41.06
C ALA A 270 -18.06 4.85 -40.01
N LYS A 271 -17.48 3.71 -40.40
CA LYS A 271 -16.65 2.90 -39.49
C LYS A 271 -15.41 3.66 -39.02
N GLN A 272 -14.76 4.42 -39.90
CA GLN A 272 -13.65 5.31 -39.51
C GLN A 272 -14.07 6.42 -38.55
N ALA A 273 -15.29 6.97 -38.70
CA ALA A 273 -15.83 7.94 -37.75
C ALA A 273 -16.08 7.30 -36.38
N ILE A 274 -16.63 6.08 -36.34
CA ILE A 274 -16.81 5.29 -35.11
C ILE A 274 -15.46 5.00 -34.43
N ASP A 275 -14.42 4.68 -35.20
CA ASP A 275 -13.07 4.43 -34.66
C ASP A 275 -12.50 5.67 -33.95
N LYS A 276 -12.74 6.85 -34.53
CA LYS A 276 -12.26 8.14 -33.98
C LYS A 276 -13.09 8.66 -32.80
N ALA A 277 -14.34 8.23 -32.68
CA ALA A 277 -15.19 8.64 -31.57
C ALA A 277 -14.63 8.14 -30.23
N THR A 278 -14.57 9.00 -29.22
CA THR A 278 -14.04 8.65 -27.90
C THR A 278 -15.14 8.37 -26.88
N THR A 279 -16.32 8.98 -27.02
CA THR A 279 -17.45 8.79 -26.10
C THR A 279 -18.55 7.92 -26.70
N ASN A 280 -19.38 7.33 -25.84
CA ASN A 280 -20.58 6.59 -26.27
C ASN A 280 -21.53 7.43 -27.15
N ASP A 281 -21.70 8.71 -26.82
CA ASP A 281 -22.55 9.63 -27.58
C ASP A 281 -21.99 9.89 -28.98
N ALA A 282 -20.67 10.12 -29.09
CA ALA A 282 -20.02 10.31 -30.38
C ALA A 282 -20.07 9.04 -31.25
N VAL A 283 -19.92 7.86 -30.64
CA VAL A 283 -20.10 6.56 -31.32
C VAL A 283 -21.53 6.41 -31.84
N THR A 284 -22.52 6.77 -31.02
CA THR A 284 -23.95 6.73 -31.39
C THR A 284 -24.26 7.70 -32.54
N GLN A 285 -23.71 8.90 -32.49
CA GLN A 285 -23.88 9.90 -33.54
C GLN A 285 -23.25 9.40 -34.86
N ALA A 286 -21.99 8.94 -34.83
CA ALA A 286 -21.31 8.42 -36.01
C ALA A 286 -22.02 7.21 -36.62
N LYS A 287 -22.59 6.33 -35.78
CA LYS A 287 -23.45 5.23 -36.21
C LYS A 287 -24.68 5.74 -36.98
N ASN A 288 -25.42 6.69 -36.41
CA ASN A 288 -26.67 7.18 -36.98
C ASN A 288 -26.42 7.95 -38.28
N ASP A 289 -25.41 8.82 -38.32
CA ASP A 289 -25.00 9.56 -39.51
C ASP A 289 -24.52 8.62 -40.61
N GLY A 290 -23.73 7.61 -40.23
CA GLY A 290 -23.25 6.59 -41.14
C GLY A 290 -24.38 5.78 -41.78
N ALA A 291 -25.33 5.31 -40.98
CA ALA A 291 -26.50 4.57 -41.47
C ALA A 291 -27.34 5.42 -42.43
N THR A 292 -27.57 6.69 -42.09
CA THR A 292 -28.29 7.66 -42.94
C THR A 292 -27.55 7.89 -44.26
N SER A 293 -26.22 8.05 -44.20
CA SER A 293 -25.38 8.23 -45.38
C SER A 293 -25.45 7.03 -46.32
N VAL A 294 -25.30 5.80 -45.79
CA VAL A 294 -25.44 4.57 -46.58
C VAL A 294 -26.83 4.47 -47.21
N ASP A 295 -27.89 4.77 -46.46
CA ASP A 295 -29.26 4.72 -46.97
C ASP A 295 -29.55 5.75 -48.08
N SER A 296 -28.85 6.90 -48.07
CA SER A 296 -29.00 7.95 -49.08
C SER A 296 -28.58 7.57 -50.50
N VAL A 297 -27.94 6.41 -50.71
CA VAL A 297 -27.47 5.97 -52.02
C VAL A 297 -28.65 5.60 -52.92
N THR A 298 -29.08 6.51 -53.78
CA THR A 298 -30.22 6.28 -54.68
C THR A 298 -29.76 6.32 -56.14
N PRO A 299 -29.36 5.17 -56.73
CA PRO A 299 -28.96 5.14 -58.13
C PRO A 299 -30.15 5.44 -59.05
N THR A 300 -29.92 6.26 -60.06
CA THR A 300 -30.91 6.58 -61.08
C THR A 300 -30.65 5.70 -62.29
N PRO A 301 -31.62 4.88 -62.74
CA PRO A 301 -31.50 4.11 -63.98
C PRO A 301 -31.36 5.03 -65.19
N VAL A 302 -30.33 4.83 -66.00
CA VAL A 302 -30.08 5.61 -67.22
C VAL A 302 -30.16 4.72 -68.46
N ALA A 303 -29.46 3.58 -68.44
CA ALA A 303 -29.30 2.77 -69.65
C ALA A 303 -30.61 2.10 -70.12
N LYS A 304 -31.36 1.42 -69.22
CA LYS A 304 -32.63 0.78 -69.62
C LYS A 304 -33.71 1.80 -70.03
N PRO A 305 -33.95 2.91 -69.29
CA PRO A 305 -34.89 3.94 -69.75
C PRO A 305 -34.50 4.57 -71.09
N ALA A 306 -33.21 4.87 -71.31
CA ALA A 306 -32.74 5.40 -72.58
C ALA A 306 -32.96 4.41 -73.75
N ALA A 307 -32.70 3.12 -73.53
CA ALA A 307 -32.96 2.07 -74.52
C ALA A 307 -34.46 1.94 -74.84
N LYS A 308 -35.34 1.94 -73.82
CA LYS A 308 -36.80 1.94 -74.00
C LYS A 308 -37.24 3.16 -74.84
N LYS A 309 -36.78 4.36 -74.47
CA LYS A 309 -37.08 5.59 -75.21
C LYS A 309 -36.61 5.53 -76.67
N ALA A 310 -35.41 5.01 -76.93
CA ALA A 310 -34.90 4.87 -78.30
C ALA A 310 -35.74 3.90 -79.15
N ILE A 311 -36.24 2.82 -78.54
CA ILE A 311 -37.18 1.89 -79.19
C ILE A 311 -38.51 2.60 -79.48
N ASP A 312 -39.07 3.33 -78.52
CA ASP A 312 -40.32 4.08 -78.68
C ASP A 312 -40.21 5.16 -79.77
N ASP A 313 -39.11 5.91 -79.78
CA ASP A 313 -38.83 6.93 -80.80
C ASP A 313 -38.69 6.29 -82.20
N ALA A 314 -38.03 5.14 -82.31
CA ALA A 314 -37.88 4.41 -83.58
C ALA A 314 -39.21 3.83 -84.08
N LEU A 315 -40.05 3.30 -83.18
CA LEU A 315 -41.40 2.83 -83.49
C LEU A 315 -42.27 3.99 -83.99
N LYS A 316 -42.24 5.13 -83.29
CA LYS A 316 -42.98 6.34 -83.70
C LYS A 316 -42.54 6.81 -85.09
N ALA A 317 -41.23 6.91 -85.33
CA ALA A 317 -40.72 7.32 -86.65
C ALA A 317 -41.14 6.36 -87.77
N LYS A 318 -41.25 5.05 -87.50
CA LYS A 318 -41.76 4.07 -88.46
C LYS A 318 -43.25 4.23 -88.73
N ASN A 319 -44.06 4.45 -87.69
CA ASN A 319 -45.50 4.71 -87.85
C ASN A 319 -45.74 6.00 -88.65
N ASP A 320 -45.05 7.10 -88.30
CA ASP A 320 -45.16 8.37 -89.02
C ASP A 320 -44.78 8.22 -90.52
N ALA A 321 -43.78 7.39 -90.83
CA ALA A 321 -43.37 7.11 -92.21
C ALA A 321 -44.37 6.23 -92.98
N ILE A 322 -45.07 5.32 -92.30
CA ILE A 322 -46.16 4.53 -92.87
C ILE A 322 -47.35 5.45 -93.18
N ASP A 323 -47.75 6.29 -92.23
CA ASP A 323 -48.87 7.21 -92.37
C ASP A 323 -48.66 8.26 -93.47
N ALA A 324 -47.41 8.68 -93.70
CA ALA A 324 -47.05 9.63 -94.77
C ALA A 324 -46.97 8.99 -96.18
N ASN A 325 -47.07 7.67 -96.30
CA ASN A 325 -46.97 6.97 -97.58
C ASN A 325 -48.32 6.92 -98.31
N ASN A 326 -48.54 7.89 -99.21
CA ASN A 326 -49.79 8.07 -99.97
C ASN A 326 -50.14 6.94 -100.97
N ASP A 327 -49.25 5.96 -101.17
CA ASP A 327 -49.49 4.79 -102.04
C ASP A 327 -50.10 3.59 -101.29
N LEU A 328 -50.33 3.71 -99.98
CA LEU A 328 -51.00 2.68 -99.17
C LEU A 328 -52.52 2.97 -99.10
N THR A 329 -53.36 2.06 -99.59
CA THR A 329 -54.82 2.15 -99.38
C THR A 329 -55.19 1.68 -97.98
N ALA A 330 -55.97 2.49 -97.26
CA ALA A 330 -56.48 2.13 -95.93
C ALA A 330 -57.43 0.91 -96.03
N GLU A 331 -57.12 -0.14 -95.29
CA GLU A 331 -58.01 -1.28 -95.02
C GLU A 331 -58.64 -1.15 -93.63
#